data_AF-A0AAU6M7Y3-F1
#
_entry.id   AF-A0AAU6M7Y3-F1
#
_cell.length_a   1.000
_cell.length_b   1.000
_cell.length_c   1.000
_cell.angle_alpha   90.00
_cell.angle_beta   90.00
_cell.angle_gamma   90.00
#
_symmetry.space_group_name_H-M   'P 1'
#
loop_
_entity.id
_entity.type
_entity.pdbx_description
1 polymer ?
#
loop_
_entity_poly.entity_id
_entity_poly.type
_entity_poly.pdbx_seq_one_letter_code
_entity_poly.pdbx_strand_id
1 'polypeptide(L)'
;MTTQTRTPRTARIRTLAVTALATTAAAAAALTLTSTSAQAAELKQTAPTVKTAPASDNLDGWIKESLAIMKAKGIPGSYEGLHRNIMRESGGNPNAHNGWDSNAQKGTPSKGLLQVIQPTFNAYHVAGTAHDLTDPVANITAAANYAANRYGSIDNVNSAY
;
A
#
# COMPACT_ATOMS: atom_id res chain seq x y z
N MET A 1 8.17 10.07 59.76
CA MET A 1 7.07 10.99 59.37
C MET A 1 7.65 11.96 58.34
N THR A 2 7.43 11.70 57.04
CA THR A 2 7.79 12.65 55.98
C THR A 2 6.79 12.50 54.84
N THR A 3 6.10 13.59 54.57
CA THR A 3 4.88 13.73 53.77
C THR A 3 5.21 13.84 52.27
N GLN A 4 4.57 13.03 51.42
CA GLN A 4 4.71 13.09 49.96
C GLN A 4 3.45 13.75 49.36
N THR A 5 3.63 14.95 48.81
CA THR A 5 2.58 15.86 48.35
C THR A 5 2.06 15.46 46.96
N ARG A 6 0.73 15.32 46.83
CA ARG A 6 0.01 14.95 45.59
C ARG A 6 -0.23 16.16 44.69
N THR A 7 0.11 16.05 43.40
CA THR A 7 -0.17 17.06 42.36
C THR A 7 -1.56 16.84 41.74
N PRO A 8 -2.42 17.87 41.59
CA PRO A 8 -3.73 17.71 40.93
C PRO A 8 -3.66 17.88 39.40
N ARG A 9 -4.35 16.97 38.68
CA ARG A 9 -4.69 17.04 37.25
C ARG A 9 -5.85 18.00 37.05
N THR A 10 -5.66 19.07 36.28
CA THR A 10 -6.73 20.00 35.92
C THR A 10 -7.24 19.69 34.50
N ALA A 11 -8.44 19.12 34.41
CA ALA A 11 -9.20 18.99 33.18
C ALA A 11 -9.87 20.33 32.83
N ARG A 12 -9.73 20.81 31.59
CA ARG A 12 -10.50 21.94 31.06
C ARG A 12 -11.31 21.47 29.86
N ILE A 13 -12.58 21.19 30.11
CA ILE A 13 -13.63 21.06 29.11
C ILE A 13 -14.03 22.49 28.72
N ARG A 14 -13.96 22.84 27.44
CA ARG A 14 -14.52 24.08 26.89
C ARG A 14 -15.68 23.73 25.97
N THR A 15 -16.87 23.95 26.50
CA THR A 15 -18.17 23.96 25.84
C THR A 15 -18.21 25.11 24.82
N LEU A 16 -18.53 24.82 23.56
CA LEU A 16 -18.87 25.81 22.54
C LEU A 16 -20.36 25.71 22.28
N ALA A 17 -21.11 26.71 22.76
CA ALA A 17 -22.48 26.97 22.36
C ALA A 17 -22.45 27.80 21.06
N VAL A 18 -23.17 27.36 20.02
CA VAL A 18 -23.47 28.19 18.85
C VAL A 18 -24.98 28.30 18.75
N THR A 19 -25.42 29.55 18.79
CA THR A 19 -26.77 30.06 18.79
C THR A 19 -27.49 29.78 17.48
N ALA A 20 -28.71 29.28 17.58
CA ALA A 20 -29.65 29.11 16.48
C ALA A 20 -30.22 30.47 16.03
N LEU A 21 -30.37 30.67 14.72
CA LEU A 21 -31.31 31.63 14.15
C LEU A 21 -32.16 30.90 13.11
N ALA A 22 -33.45 30.81 13.40
CA ALA A 22 -34.47 30.27 12.52
C ALA A 22 -35.10 31.41 11.70
N THR A 23 -35.24 31.23 10.39
CA THR A 23 -36.24 31.93 9.59
C THR A 23 -37.05 30.90 8.82
N THR A 24 -38.34 30.87 9.10
CA THR A 24 -39.36 30.02 8.52
C THR A 24 -39.87 30.60 7.21
N ALA A 25 -39.99 29.77 6.17
CA ALA A 25 -40.92 29.97 5.07
C ALA A 25 -41.45 28.60 4.62
N ALA A 26 -42.78 28.48 4.60
CA ALA A 26 -43.54 27.25 4.39
C ALA A 26 -43.93 27.08 2.91
N ALA A 27 -44.01 25.82 2.44
CA ALA A 27 -45.26 25.20 1.92
C ALA A 27 -44.99 23.98 1.00
N ALA A 28 -45.46 22.83 1.50
CA ALA A 28 -46.21 21.74 0.84
C ALA A 28 -45.74 21.05 -0.47
N ALA A 29 -45.57 19.73 -0.31
CA ALA A 29 -46.07 18.62 -1.14
C ALA A 29 -45.42 18.34 -2.52
N ALA A 30 -44.65 17.25 -2.57
CA ALA A 30 -45.00 16.07 -3.37
C ALA A 30 -43.99 14.91 -3.15
N LEU A 31 -44.57 13.73 -3.02
CA LEU A 31 -43.99 12.40 -2.92
C LEU A 31 -43.20 12.04 -4.20
N THR A 32 -41.91 11.65 -4.08
CA THR A 32 -41.31 10.53 -4.83
C THR A 32 -39.95 10.17 -4.23
N LEU A 33 -39.84 8.96 -3.70
CA LEU A 33 -38.59 8.30 -3.35
C LEU A 33 -37.80 7.99 -4.62
N THR A 34 -36.72 8.72 -4.88
CA THR A 34 -35.61 8.23 -5.71
C THR A 34 -34.31 8.85 -5.24
N SER A 35 -33.60 8.14 -4.37
CA SER A 35 -32.20 8.40 -4.06
C SER A 35 -31.36 8.04 -5.29
N THR A 36 -31.09 9.02 -6.15
CA THR A 36 -30.03 8.90 -7.15
C THR A 36 -28.92 9.84 -6.72
N SER A 37 -28.06 9.33 -5.84
CA SER A 37 -26.80 9.95 -5.49
C SER A 37 -25.95 10.08 -6.76
N ALA A 38 -25.66 11.33 -7.11
CA ALA A 38 -24.69 11.78 -8.09
C ALA A 38 -23.51 10.80 -8.26
N GLN A 39 -23.48 10.07 -9.37
CA GLN A 39 -22.24 9.54 -9.92
C GLN A 39 -21.41 10.72 -10.43
N ALA A 40 -20.57 11.26 -9.56
CA ALA A 40 -19.30 11.82 -9.99
C ALA A 40 -18.48 10.64 -10.54
N ALA A 41 -18.65 10.35 -11.83
CA ALA A 41 -17.81 9.43 -12.56
C ALA A 41 -16.42 10.09 -12.67
N GLU A 42 -15.61 9.84 -11.65
CA GLU A 42 -14.17 9.99 -11.71
C GLU A 42 -13.67 9.19 -12.91
N LEU A 43 -13.21 9.90 -13.93
CA LEU A 43 -12.45 9.32 -15.04
C LEU A 43 -11.23 8.62 -14.42
N LYS A 44 -11.35 7.31 -14.17
CA LYS A 44 -10.20 6.43 -14.01
C LYS A 44 -9.47 6.43 -15.35
N GLN A 45 -8.59 7.41 -15.50
CA GLN A 45 -7.62 7.48 -16.58
C GLN A 45 -6.74 6.24 -16.45
N THR A 46 -7.07 5.23 -17.25
CA THR A 46 -6.21 4.07 -17.50
C THR A 46 -4.91 4.59 -18.11
N ALA A 47 -3.91 4.82 -17.26
CA ALA A 47 -2.54 4.99 -17.70
C ALA A 47 -2.15 3.75 -18.54
N PRO A 48 -1.43 3.92 -19.66
CA PRO A 48 -1.07 2.80 -20.51
C PRO A 48 -0.18 1.86 -19.70
N THR A 49 -0.64 0.63 -19.51
CA THR A 49 0.24 -0.48 -19.15
C THR A 49 1.23 -0.60 -20.29
N VAL A 50 2.48 -0.24 -20.04
CA VAL A 50 3.57 -0.48 -20.97
C VAL A 50 3.64 -2.01 -21.10
N LYS A 51 3.07 -2.56 -22.18
CA LYS A 51 3.28 -3.95 -22.57
C LYS A 51 4.72 -4.08 -23.04
N THR A 52 5.62 -4.21 -22.07
CA THR A 52 6.96 -4.73 -22.30
C THR A 52 6.80 -6.16 -22.84
N ALA A 53 7.61 -6.55 -23.82
CA ALA A 53 7.58 -7.89 -24.44
C ALA A 53 7.51 -8.98 -23.35
N PRO A 54 6.81 -10.12 -23.58
CA PRO A 54 6.61 -11.12 -22.54
C PRO A 54 7.97 -11.61 -22.08
N ALA A 55 8.40 -11.14 -20.91
CA ALA A 55 9.47 -11.77 -20.21
C ALA A 55 9.05 -13.23 -20.00
N SER A 56 10.00 -14.16 -20.05
CA SER A 56 9.69 -15.56 -19.79
C SER A 56 8.88 -15.67 -18.50
N ASP A 57 7.82 -16.49 -18.50
CA ASP A 57 6.93 -16.67 -17.35
C ASP A 57 7.62 -17.49 -16.24
N ASN A 58 8.70 -16.92 -15.73
CA ASN A 58 9.63 -17.49 -14.78
C ASN A 58 10.37 -16.36 -14.04
N LEU A 59 11.09 -16.77 -12.99
CA LEU A 59 11.76 -15.83 -12.08
C LEU A 59 12.70 -14.85 -12.80
N ASP A 60 13.57 -15.32 -13.71
CA ASP A 60 14.52 -14.48 -14.43
C ASP A 60 13.80 -13.43 -15.30
N GLY A 61 12.72 -13.84 -15.98
CA GLY A 61 11.90 -12.95 -16.78
C GLY A 61 11.24 -11.86 -15.93
N TRP A 62 10.58 -12.24 -14.84
CA TRP A 62 9.93 -11.28 -13.94
C TRP A 62 10.93 -10.29 -13.31
N ILE A 63 12.14 -10.74 -12.96
CA ILE A 63 13.21 -9.86 -12.46
C ILE A 63 13.64 -8.87 -13.55
N LYS A 64 13.90 -9.34 -14.78
CA LYS A 64 14.34 -8.47 -15.89
C LYS A 64 13.28 -7.44 -16.26
N GLU A 65 12.02 -7.83 -16.29
CA GLU A 65 10.92 -6.91 -16.54
C GLU A 65 10.82 -5.86 -15.43
N SER A 66 10.90 -6.29 -14.17
CA SER A 66 10.91 -5.37 -13.03
C SER A 66 12.09 -4.40 -13.09
N LEU A 67 13.29 -4.85 -13.45
CA LEU A 67 14.46 -4.00 -13.64
C LEU A 67 14.26 -2.96 -14.76
N ALA A 68 13.60 -3.33 -15.86
CA ALA A 68 13.27 -2.39 -16.93
C ALA A 68 12.32 -1.28 -16.43
N ILE A 69 11.30 -1.64 -15.66
CA ILE A 69 10.36 -0.70 -15.04
C ILE A 69 11.08 0.16 -14.00
N MET A 70 11.86 -0.45 -13.11
CA MET A 70 12.65 0.23 -12.09
C MET A 70 13.57 1.28 -12.71
N LYS A 71 14.29 0.92 -13.77
CA LYS A 71 15.13 1.85 -14.52
C LYS A 71 14.34 3.03 -15.08
N ALA A 72 13.17 2.77 -15.68
CA ALA A 72 12.32 3.82 -16.22
C ALA A 72 11.74 4.76 -15.14
N LYS A 73 11.64 4.29 -13.89
CA LYS A 73 11.09 5.03 -12.75
C LYS A 73 12.16 5.58 -11.79
N GLY A 74 13.44 5.36 -12.07
CA GLY A 74 14.53 5.79 -11.20
C GLY A 74 14.63 5.02 -9.88
N ILE A 75 14.15 3.79 -9.84
CA ILE A 75 14.25 2.91 -8.66
C ILE A 75 15.56 2.13 -8.76
N PRO A 76 16.52 2.32 -7.83
CA PRO A 76 17.78 1.60 -7.84
C PRO A 76 17.62 0.13 -7.44
N GLY A 77 18.42 -0.73 -8.06
CA GLY A 77 18.53 -2.14 -7.73
C GLY A 77 19.24 -2.95 -8.82
N SER A 78 19.74 -4.13 -8.44
CA SER A 78 20.39 -5.07 -9.36
C SER A 78 19.61 -6.39 -9.47
N TYR A 79 19.90 -7.16 -10.52
CA TYR A 79 19.39 -8.53 -10.67
C TYR A 79 19.74 -9.37 -9.45
N GLU A 80 20.99 -9.30 -8.97
CA GLU A 80 21.45 -10.12 -7.85
C GLU A 80 20.87 -9.68 -6.51
N GLY A 81 20.61 -8.38 -6.35
CA GLY A 81 19.84 -7.86 -5.22
C GLY A 81 18.45 -8.45 -5.18
N LEU A 82 17.70 -8.35 -6.29
CA LEU A 82 16.35 -8.91 -6.40
C LEU A 82 16.36 -10.43 -6.20
N HIS A 83 17.16 -11.16 -6.97
CA HIS A 83 17.24 -12.61 -6.95
C HIS A 83 17.57 -13.15 -5.54
N ARG A 84 18.60 -12.61 -4.88
CA ARG A 84 19.00 -13.05 -3.52
C ARG A 84 17.87 -12.87 -2.51
N ASN A 85 17.20 -11.72 -2.53
CA ASN A 85 16.10 -11.46 -1.61
C ASN A 85 14.91 -12.38 -1.91
N ILE A 86 14.52 -12.55 -3.18
CA ILE A 86 13.41 -13.43 -3.58
C ILE A 86 13.67 -14.88 -3.13
N MET A 87 14.88 -15.39 -3.34
CA MET A 87 15.21 -16.76 -2.95
C MET A 87 15.15 -16.98 -1.44
N ARG A 88 15.48 -15.96 -0.64
CA ARG A 88 15.35 -16.01 0.82
C ARG A 88 13.90 -15.95 1.29
N GLU A 89 13.09 -15.08 0.66
CA GLU A 89 11.71 -14.82 1.09
C GLU A 89 10.73 -15.92 0.68
N SER A 90 10.86 -16.45 -0.53
CA SER A 90 9.83 -17.31 -1.13
C SER A 90 10.39 -18.52 -1.88
N GLY A 91 11.72 -18.61 -2.03
CA GLY A 91 12.34 -19.61 -2.92
C GLY A 91 11.94 -19.45 -4.40
N GLY A 92 11.46 -18.26 -4.80
CA GLY A 92 10.97 -18.00 -6.15
C GLY A 92 9.49 -18.33 -6.37
N ASN A 93 8.71 -18.61 -5.32
CA ASN A 93 7.28 -18.89 -5.43
C ASN A 93 6.43 -17.60 -5.36
N PRO A 94 5.78 -17.17 -6.46
CA PRO A 94 4.96 -15.96 -6.46
C PRO A 94 3.66 -16.10 -5.65
N ASN A 95 3.25 -17.34 -5.32
CA ASN A 95 2.07 -17.61 -4.51
C ASN A 95 2.40 -17.87 -3.03
N ALA A 96 3.64 -17.61 -2.60
CA ALA A 96 4.03 -17.74 -1.20
C ALA A 96 3.19 -16.81 -0.32
N HIS A 97 2.71 -17.33 0.81
CA HIS A 97 1.94 -16.57 1.79
C HIS A 97 2.32 -17.00 3.20
N ASN A 98 2.38 -16.04 4.11
CA ASN A 98 2.64 -16.28 5.52
C ASN A 98 1.35 -16.03 6.32
N GLY A 99 0.86 -17.07 6.99
CA GLY A 99 -0.41 -17.05 7.73
C GLY A 99 -0.31 -17.06 9.26
N TRP A 100 0.90 -17.07 9.82
CA TRP A 100 1.11 -17.33 11.26
C TRP A 100 1.67 -16.13 12.04
N ASP A 101 2.20 -15.11 11.37
CA ASP A 101 2.82 -13.97 12.05
C ASP A 101 1.81 -12.92 12.54
N SER A 102 2.32 -11.87 13.18
CA SER A 102 1.49 -10.79 13.71
C SER A 102 0.75 -10.00 12.62
N ASN A 103 1.24 -9.99 11.38
CA ASN A 103 0.58 -9.31 10.26
C ASN A 103 -0.60 -10.17 9.77
N ALA A 104 -0.42 -11.48 9.69
CA ALA A 104 -1.49 -12.43 9.40
C ALA A 104 -2.60 -12.36 10.44
N GLN A 105 -2.25 -12.30 11.73
CA GLN A 105 -3.21 -12.11 12.83
C GLN A 105 -3.98 -10.77 12.72
N LYS A 106 -3.36 -9.73 12.15
CA LYS A 106 -3.99 -8.44 11.86
C LYS A 106 -4.75 -8.39 10.53
N GLY A 107 -4.81 -9.51 9.80
CA GLY A 107 -5.53 -9.62 8.53
C GLY A 107 -4.77 -9.11 7.30
N THR A 108 -3.47 -8.79 7.43
CA THR A 108 -2.62 -8.33 6.32
C THR A 108 -1.40 -9.25 6.16
N PRO A 109 -1.58 -10.54 5.85
CA PRO A 109 -0.47 -11.48 5.71
C PRO A 109 0.50 -11.02 4.62
N SER A 110 1.79 -11.29 4.84
CA SER A 110 2.84 -11.14 3.82
C SER A 110 2.63 -12.15 2.69
N LYS A 111 2.77 -11.71 1.43
CA LYS A 111 2.64 -12.60 0.27
C LYS A 111 3.59 -12.24 -0.88
N GLY A 112 3.68 -13.16 -1.84
CA GLY A 112 4.43 -12.98 -3.07
C GLY A 112 5.92 -13.26 -2.92
N LEU A 113 6.65 -12.96 -3.99
CA LEU A 113 8.07 -13.26 -4.14
C LEU A 113 8.94 -12.65 -3.06
N LEU A 114 8.59 -11.45 -2.58
CA LEU A 114 9.32 -10.70 -1.55
C LEU A 114 8.52 -10.50 -0.26
N GLN A 115 7.50 -11.33 -0.02
CA GLN A 115 6.73 -11.35 1.24
C GLN A 115 6.23 -9.95 1.69
N VAL A 116 5.68 -9.19 0.75
CA VAL A 116 5.15 -7.84 0.99
C VAL A 116 3.75 -7.91 1.59
N ILE A 117 3.44 -7.03 2.55
CA ILE A 117 2.08 -6.86 3.08
C ILE A 117 1.25 -5.87 2.25
N GLN A 118 -0.07 -6.03 2.23
CA GLN A 118 -0.97 -5.20 1.41
C GLN A 118 -0.79 -3.68 1.62
N PRO A 119 -0.68 -3.15 2.86
CA PRO A 119 -0.47 -1.71 3.05
C PRO A 119 0.82 -1.19 2.42
N THR A 120 1.92 -1.95 2.51
CA THR A 120 3.21 -1.60 1.89
C THR A 120 3.11 -1.66 0.37
N PHE A 121 2.48 -2.70 -0.18
CA PHE A 121 2.27 -2.79 -1.62
C PHE A 121 1.49 -1.59 -2.14
N ASN A 122 0.40 -1.20 -1.47
CA ASN A 122 -0.40 -0.05 -1.89
C ASN A 122 0.39 1.27 -1.82
N ALA A 123 1.22 1.45 -0.79
CA ALA A 123 2.01 2.68 -0.62
C ALA A 123 3.17 2.80 -1.60
N TYR A 124 3.74 1.67 -2.04
CA TYR A 124 4.94 1.62 -2.89
C TYR A 124 4.68 1.03 -4.29
N HIS A 125 3.41 0.84 -4.65
CA HIS A 125 3.01 0.39 -5.98
C HIS A 125 3.60 1.30 -7.05
N VAL A 126 4.04 0.70 -8.16
CA VAL A 126 4.70 1.42 -9.24
C VAL A 126 3.79 1.45 -10.45
N ALA A 127 3.37 2.67 -10.81
CA ALA A 127 2.46 2.88 -11.94
C ALA A 127 3.03 2.27 -13.23
N GLY A 128 2.25 1.40 -13.86
CA GLY A 128 2.64 0.62 -15.04
C GLY A 128 2.67 -0.89 -14.78
N THR A 129 2.65 -1.34 -13.52
CA THR A 129 2.49 -2.76 -13.16
C THR A 129 1.04 -3.10 -12.81
N ALA A 130 0.74 -4.40 -12.72
CA ALA A 130 -0.55 -4.87 -12.24
C ALA A 130 -0.85 -4.36 -10.81
N HIS A 131 -2.12 -4.15 -10.49
CA HIS A 131 -2.55 -3.79 -9.15
C HIS A 131 -2.95 -5.04 -8.35
N ASP A 132 -2.08 -6.05 -8.37
CA ASP A 132 -2.21 -7.33 -7.67
C ASP A 132 -0.92 -7.58 -6.90
N LEU A 133 -1.05 -7.88 -5.60
CA LEU A 133 0.09 -8.09 -4.72
C LEU A 133 0.87 -9.36 -5.06
N THR A 134 0.21 -10.38 -5.61
CA THR A 134 0.84 -11.65 -6.00
C THR A 134 1.30 -11.69 -7.45
N ASP A 135 1.01 -10.65 -8.24
CA ASP A 135 1.64 -10.49 -9.56
C ASP A 135 3.16 -10.38 -9.39
N PRO A 136 3.96 -11.24 -10.06
CA PRO A 136 5.40 -11.31 -9.84
C PRO A 136 6.10 -9.97 -10.05
N VAL A 137 5.79 -9.27 -11.15
CA VAL A 137 6.45 -8.01 -11.54
C VAL A 137 6.02 -6.89 -10.61
N ALA A 138 4.73 -6.80 -10.28
CA ALA A 138 4.23 -5.80 -9.34
C ALA A 138 4.81 -5.99 -7.93
N ASN A 139 4.89 -7.23 -7.45
CA ASN A 139 5.46 -7.56 -6.14
C ASN A 139 6.94 -7.17 -6.05
N ILE A 140 7.74 -7.59 -7.05
CA ILE A 140 9.17 -7.26 -7.13
C ILE A 140 9.36 -5.74 -7.18
N THR A 141 8.65 -5.06 -8.08
CA THR A 141 8.85 -3.63 -8.30
C THR A 141 8.41 -2.80 -7.09
N ALA A 142 7.31 -3.15 -6.42
CA ALA A 142 6.85 -2.47 -5.22
C ALA A 142 7.81 -2.69 -4.04
N ALA A 143 8.32 -3.90 -3.84
CA ALA A 143 9.30 -4.20 -2.80
C ALA A 143 10.63 -3.45 -3.03
N ALA A 144 11.10 -3.39 -4.28
CA ALA A 144 12.30 -2.64 -4.64
C ALA A 144 12.12 -1.13 -4.40
N ASN A 145 10.93 -0.59 -4.71
CA ASN A 145 10.59 0.81 -4.43
C ASN A 145 10.59 1.11 -2.92
N TYR A 146 10.00 0.22 -2.12
CA TYR A 146 10.08 0.29 -0.66
C TYR A 146 11.53 0.26 -0.17
N ALA A 147 12.34 -0.68 -0.68
CA ALA A 147 13.74 -0.80 -0.30
C ALA A 147 14.59 0.41 -0.69
N ALA A 148 14.34 0.99 -1.87
CA ALA A 148 14.97 2.23 -2.29
C ALA A 148 14.66 3.39 -1.34
N ASN A 149 13.39 3.52 -0.93
CA ASN A 149 12.98 4.56 0.01
C ASN A 149 13.59 4.36 1.41
N ARG A 150 13.70 3.10 1.87
CA ARG A 150 14.10 2.81 3.26
C ARG A 150 15.60 2.59 3.45
N TYR A 151 16.28 2.05 2.44
CA TYR A 151 17.66 1.56 2.48
C TYR A 151 18.51 2.06 1.31
N GLY A 152 17.95 2.86 0.40
CA GLY A 152 18.64 3.40 -0.77
C GLY A 152 18.69 2.46 -1.99
N SER A 153 18.57 1.14 -1.80
CA SER A 153 18.43 0.14 -2.87
C SER A 153 18.01 -1.21 -2.27
N ILE A 154 17.36 -2.06 -3.06
CA ILE A 154 17.17 -3.48 -2.71
C ILE A 154 18.50 -4.22 -2.49
N ASP A 155 19.60 -3.73 -3.09
CA ASP A 155 20.93 -4.31 -2.94
C ASP A 155 21.43 -4.25 -1.49
N ASN A 156 20.95 -3.26 -0.73
CA ASN A 156 21.30 -3.04 0.68
C ASN A 156 20.45 -3.84 1.66
N VAL A 157 19.49 -4.64 1.15
CA VAL A 157 18.66 -5.52 1.98
C VAL A 157 19.36 -6.87 2.16
N ASN A 158 19.69 -7.16 3.42
CA ASN A 158 20.47 -8.34 3.83
C ASN A 158 19.70 -9.27 4.79
N SER A 159 18.47 -8.93 5.15
CA SER A 159 17.65 -9.66 6.12
C SER A 159 16.26 -9.90 5.57
N ALA A 160 15.55 -10.89 6.13
CA ALA A 160 14.17 -11.15 5.74
C ALA A 160 13.24 -9.98 6.08
N TYR A 161 12.17 -9.80 5.29
CA TYR A 161 11.18 -8.75 5.49
C TYR A 161 10.28 -8.99 6.71
#